data_AF-A0AAW7YWB8-F1
#
_entry.id   AF-A0AAW7YWB8-F1
#
_cell.length_a   1.000
_cell.length_b   1.000
_cell.length_c   1.000
_cell.angle_alpha   90.00
_cell.angle_beta   90.00
_cell.angle_gamma   90.00
#
_symmetry.space_group_name_H-M   'P 1'
#
loop_
_entity.id
_entity.type
_entity.pdbx_description
1 polymer ?
#
loop_
_entity_poly.entity_id
_entity_poly.type
_entity_poly.pdbx_seq_one_letter_code
_entity_poly.pdbx_strand_id
1 'polypeptide(L)' 'DINHLGHLTIVIGTKETLYPDAHKLSQMLDQKGIEHEFIQGDNLFNIYPIFPLPEREDVLNQHKQIIIKK' A
#
# COMPACT_ATOMS: atom_id res chain seq x y z
N ASP A 1 13.18 -5.97 12.22
CA ASP A 1 12.57 -4.92 13.05
C ASP A 1 12.01 -3.85 12.13
N ILE A 2 10.84 -3.29 12.42
CA ILE A 2 10.14 -2.28 11.60
C ILE A 2 10.25 -0.85 12.18
N ASN A 3 10.75 -0.71 13.41
CA ASN A 3 10.71 0.56 14.16
C ASN A 3 11.65 1.65 13.61
N HIS A 4 12.54 1.31 12.68
CA HIS A 4 13.56 2.24 12.12
C HIS A 4 13.51 2.29 10.59
N LEU A 5 12.41 1.85 9.99
CA LEU A 5 12.21 1.98 8.56
C LEU A 5 11.84 3.43 8.23
N GLY A 6 12.21 3.87 7.03
CA GLY A 6 11.65 5.09 6.47
C GLY A 6 10.15 4.94 6.24
N HIS A 7 9.52 6.03 5.81
CA HIS A 7 8.11 6.06 5.44
C HIS A 7 7.67 4.86 4.58
N LEU A 8 6.56 4.22 4.98
CA LEU A 8 6.06 2.98 4.39
C LEU A 8 4.76 3.24 3.63
N THR A 9 4.71 2.76 2.40
CA THR A 9 3.50 2.73 1.57
C THR A 9 3.28 1.29 1.11
N ILE A 10 2.10 0.75 1.37
CA ILE A 10 1.71 -0.61 1.01
C ILE A 10 0.60 -0.52 -0.03
N VAL A 11 0.78 -1.15 -1.19
CA VAL A 11 -0.23 -1.20 -2.26
C VAL A 11 -0.61 -2.66 -2.50
N ILE A 12 -1.89 -2.99 -2.39
CA ILE A 12 -2.36 -4.39 -2.44
C ILE A 12 -3.75 -4.49 -3.10
N GLY A 13 -3.99 -5.55 -3.87
CA GLY A 13 -5.34 -5.89 -4.35
C GLY A 13 -6.13 -6.68 -3.30
N THR A 14 -7.46 -6.62 -3.31
CA THR A 14 -8.29 -7.45 -2.40
C THR A 14 -8.55 -8.86 -2.94
N LYS A 15 -8.26 -9.12 -4.23
CA LYS A 15 -8.39 -10.42 -4.89
C LYS A 15 -7.02 -11.06 -5.14
N GLU A 16 -6.21 -11.16 -4.10
CA GLU A 16 -4.93 -11.86 -4.15
C GLU A 16 -4.58 -12.58 -2.84
N THR A 17 -3.69 -13.57 -2.94
CA THR A 17 -3.33 -14.44 -1.81
C THR A 17 -2.63 -13.70 -0.68
N LEU A 18 -1.88 -12.63 -0.97
CA LEU A 18 -1.11 -11.86 0.01
C LEU A 18 -1.92 -10.78 0.73
N TYR A 19 -3.20 -10.60 0.37
CA TYR A 19 -4.06 -9.59 0.99
C TYR A 19 -4.13 -9.70 2.53
N PRO A 20 -4.32 -10.89 3.14
CA PRO A 20 -4.31 -11.04 4.59
C PRO A 20 -2.98 -10.64 5.23
N ASP A 21 -1.85 -10.89 4.56
CA ASP A 21 -0.52 -10.53 5.06
C ASP A 21 -0.29 -9.02 5.02
N ALA A 22 -0.69 -8.36 3.93
CA ALA A 22 -0.62 -6.91 3.81
C ALA A 22 -1.50 -6.21 4.85
N HIS A 23 -2.71 -6.73 5.08
CA HIS A 23 -3.61 -6.22 6.11
C HIS A 23 -3.03 -6.42 7.51
N LYS A 24 -2.47 -7.60 7.79
CA LYS A 24 -1.80 -7.89 9.07
C LYS A 24 -0.61 -6.94 9.32
N LEU A 25 0.19 -6.65 8.30
CA LEU A 25 1.29 -5.68 8.41
C LEU A 25 0.77 -4.28 8.74
N SER A 26 -0.27 -3.81 8.04
CA SER A 26 -0.91 -2.51 8.31
C SER A 26 -1.41 -2.42 9.77
N GLN A 27 -2.11 -3.46 10.25
CA GLN A 27 -2.54 -3.52 11.65
C GLN A 27 -1.39 -3.50 12.66
N MET A 28 -0.28 -4.19 12.35
CA MET A 28 0.91 -4.17 13.20
C MET A 28 1.59 -2.79 13.25
N LEU A 29 1.55 -2.03 12.16
CA LEU A 29 2.04 -0.66 12.10
C LEU A 29 1.15 0.28 12.91
N ASP A 30 -0.17 0.17 12.76
CA ASP A 30 -1.16 0.93 13.53
C ASP A 30 -0.99 0.71 15.04
N GLN A 31 -0.86 -0.55 15.48
CA GLN A 31 -0.66 -0.90 16.89
C GLN A 31 0.61 -0.31 17.50
N LYS A 32 1.60 0.01 16.68
CA LYS A 32 2.87 0.63 17.09
C LYS A 32 2.88 2.15 16.91
N GLY A 33 1.80 2.74 16.40
CA GLY A 33 1.75 4.16 16.07
C GLY A 33 2.71 4.56 14.94
N ILE A 34 3.04 3.64 14.03
CA ILE A 34 3.90 3.91 12.88
C ILE A 34 3.02 4.36 11.71
N GLU A 35 3.17 5.62 11.30
CA GLU A 35 2.48 6.17 10.14
C GLU A 35 2.88 5.44 8.85
N HIS A 36 1.87 5.09 8.05
CA HIS A 36 2.03 4.43 6.76
C HIS A 36 0.79 4.67 5.90
N GLU A 37 0.92 4.56 4.58
CA GLU A 37 -0.23 4.45 3.68
C GLU A 37 -0.54 2.98 3.37
N PHE A 38 -1.83 2.67 3.37
CA PHE A 38 -2.37 1.38 2.97
C PHE A 38 -3.37 1.58 1.83
N ILE A 39 -2.91 1.35 0.60
CA ILE A 39 -3.67 1.59 -0.63
C ILE A 39 -4.25 0.27 -1.13
N GLN A 40 -5.56 0.14 -1.04
CA GLN A 40 -6.29 -1.08 -1.41
C GLN A 40 -6.98 -0.93 -2.76
N GLY A 41 -6.76 -1.90 -3.65
CA GLY A 41 -7.48 -2.04 -4.91
C GLY A 41 -8.61 -3.05 -4.80
N ASP A 42 -9.87 -2.60 -4.85
CA ASP A 42 -11.02 -3.49 -4.70
C ASP A 42 -11.18 -4.44 -5.90
N ASN A 43 -11.33 -5.74 -5.63
CA ASN A 43 -11.40 -6.83 -6.60
C ASN A 43 -10.19 -6.90 -7.55
N LEU A 44 -9.08 -6.24 -7.20
CA LEU A 44 -7.84 -6.23 -7.98
C LEU A 44 -6.91 -7.36 -7.56
N PHE A 45 -6.11 -7.82 -8.52
CA PHE A 45 -5.19 -8.94 -8.37
C PHE A 45 -3.78 -8.45 -7.95
N ASN A 46 -2.89 -9.42 -7.67
CA ASN A 46 -1.51 -9.14 -7.30
C ASN A 46 -0.84 -8.21 -8.31
N ILE A 47 -0.04 -7.26 -7.83
CA ILE A 47 0.72 -6.29 -8.63
C ILE A 47 -0.11 -5.47 -9.64
N TYR A 48 -1.42 -5.27 -9.42
CA TYR A 48 -2.29 -4.50 -10.33
C TYR A 48 -1.75 -3.13 -10.81
N PRO A 49 -0.99 -2.33 -10.02
CA PRO A 49 -0.59 -0.98 -10.45
C PRO A 49 0.36 -0.95 -11.64
N ILE A 50 0.96 -2.08 -12.04
CA ILE A 50 1.83 -2.12 -13.24
C ILE A 50 1.03 -2.28 -14.54
N PHE A 51 -0.23 -2.69 -14.45
CA PHE A 51 -1.09 -2.95 -15.59
C PHE A 51 -1.78 -1.66 -16.06
N PRO A 52 -2.22 -1.58 -17.33
CA PRO A 52 -2.95 -0.43 -17.86
C PRO A 52 -4.41 -0.45 -17.38
N LEU A 53 -4.62 -0.29 -16.08
CA LEU A 53 -5.90 -0.23 -15.40
C LEU A 53 -6.19 1.22 -14.97
N PRO A 54 -7.45 1.67 -14.88
CA PRO A 54 -7.75 3.02 -14.38
C PRO A 54 -7.22 3.24 -12.96
N GLU A 55 -7.28 2.24 -12.09
CA GLU A 55 -6.82 2.32 -10.70
C GLU A 55 -5.31 2.52 -10.57
N ARG A 56 -4.54 2.23 -11.63
CA ARG A 56 -3.10 2.55 -11.68
C ARG A 56 -2.87 4.05 -11.52
N GLU A 57 -3.70 4.89 -12.15
CA GLU A 57 -3.50 6.33 -12.12
C GLU A 57 -3.70 6.88 -10.70
N ASP A 58 -4.64 6.32 -9.94
CA ASP A 58 -4.86 6.68 -8.54
C ASP A 58 -3.63 6.34 -7.69
N VAL A 59 -3.08 5.13 -7.85
CA VAL A 59 -1.86 4.71 -7.16
C VAL A 59 -0.69 5.61 -7.52
N LEU A 60 -0.47 5.88 -8.81
CA LEU A 60 0.64 6.72 -9.26
C LEU A 60 0.52 8.16 -8.74
N ASN A 61 -0.70 8.70 -8.71
CA ASN A 61 -0.93 10.05 -8.20
C ASN A 61 -0.66 10.12 -6.70
N GLN A 62 -1.15 9.16 -5.91
CA GLN A 62 -0.85 9.08 -4.48
C GLN A 62 0.66 8.92 -4.24
N HIS A 63 1.33 8.05 -5.00
CA HIS A 63 2.77 7.82 -4.89
C HIS A 63 3.60 9.08 -5.18
N LYS A 64 3.22 9.86 -6.20
CA LYS A 64 3.85 11.17 -6.48
C LYS A 64 3.70 12.13 -5.31
N GLN A 65 2.51 12.20 -4.70
CA GLN A 65 2.28 13.08 -3.54
C GLN A 65 3.13 12.67 -2.34
N ILE A 66 3.29 11.37 -2.10
CA ILE A 66 4.12 10.83 -1.01
C ILE A 66 5.60 11.19 -1.22
N ILE A 67 6.10 11.03 -2.45
CA ILE A 67 7.51 11.32 -2.76
C ILE A 67 7.80 12.82 -2.64
N ILE A 68 6.90 13.69 -3.12
CA ILE A 68 7.11 15.14 -3.15
C ILE A 68 6.97 15.79 -1.76
N LYS A 69 6.19 15.19 -0.85
CA LYS A 69 5.99 15.71 0.51
C LYS A 69 7.15 15.42 1.48
N LYS A 70 8.13 14.60 1.10
CA LYS A 70 9.38 14.40 1.85
C LYS A 70 10.36 15.55 1.59
#